data_AF-A0A9E5VQE2-F1
#
_entry.id   AF-A0A9E5VQE2-F1
#
_cell.length_a   1.000
_cell.length_b   1.000
_cell.length_c   1.000
_cell.angle_alpha   90.00
_cell.angle_beta   90.00
_cell.angle_gamma   90.00
#
_symmetry.space_group_name_H-M   'P 1'
#
loop_
_entity.id
_entity.type
_entity.pdbx_description
1 polymer ?
#
loop_
_entity_poly.entity_id
_entity_poly.type
_entity_poly.pdbx_seq_one_letter_code
_entity_poly.pdbx_strand_id
1 'polypeptide(L)'
;MKSCPKCSELNGDAREDCWRCHTSLKKNAQENKRKICPKCGIAYMTGKVICSECGTYLIFHDGAPRMTPADAHMKDSDRAGFLLTGLAVLIPLLGFIIGYIRISDGKTESGKTLILAGIISCVLSLVFSIILAGCT
;
A
#
# COMPACT_ATOMS: atom_id res chain seq x y z
N MET A 1 -0.59 -15.17 -6.48
CA MET A 1 -0.09 -16.27 -7.32
C MET A 1 1.39 -16.05 -7.64
N LYS A 2 2.19 -17.11 -7.79
CA LYS A 2 3.64 -17.07 -8.08
C LYS A 2 3.93 -17.65 -9.47
N SER A 3 4.72 -16.98 -10.30
CA SER A 3 5.22 -17.56 -11.55
C SER A 3 6.48 -18.39 -11.29
N CYS A 4 6.60 -19.55 -11.93
CA CYS A 4 7.78 -20.39 -11.83
C CYS A 4 8.97 -19.77 -12.59
N PRO A 5 10.16 -19.63 -11.96
CA PRO A 5 11.33 -19.05 -12.63
C PRO A 5 11.90 -19.93 -13.75
N LYS A 6 11.54 -21.23 -13.80
CA LYS A 6 12.06 -22.18 -14.80
C LYS A 6 11.14 -22.38 -16.00
N CYS A 7 9.83 -22.49 -15.77
CA CYS A 7 8.87 -22.80 -16.83
C CYS A 7 7.74 -21.77 -16.98
N SER A 8 7.83 -20.64 -16.26
CA SER A 8 6.88 -19.52 -16.29
C SER A 8 5.44 -19.84 -15.85
N GLU A 9 5.17 -21.08 -15.46
CA GLU A 9 3.85 -21.56 -15.03
C GLU A 9 3.34 -20.82 -13.79
N LEU A 10 2.03 -20.57 -13.73
CA LEU A 10 1.40 -19.87 -12.61
C LEU A 10 1.04 -20.86 -11.48
N ASN A 11 1.41 -20.53 -10.25
CA ASN A 11 1.27 -21.39 -9.07
C ASN A 11 0.56 -20.64 -7.93
N GLY A 12 -0.13 -21.37 -7.05
CA GLY A 12 -0.75 -20.80 -5.85
C GLY A 12 0.30 -20.28 -4.84
N ASP A 13 -0.06 -19.27 -4.05
CA ASP A 13 0.90 -18.60 -3.15
C ASP A 13 1.40 -19.50 -2.02
N ALA A 14 0.60 -20.46 -1.56
CA ALA A 14 0.98 -21.42 -0.53
C ALA A 14 1.90 -22.55 -1.03
N ARG A 15 2.10 -22.66 -2.36
CA ARG A 15 2.86 -23.77 -2.94
C ARG A 15 4.36 -23.51 -2.85
N GLU A 16 5.09 -24.50 -2.37
CA GLU A 16 6.55 -24.43 -2.17
C GLU A 16 7.35 -24.80 -3.42
N ASP A 17 6.81 -25.68 -4.27
CA ASP A 17 7.44 -26.16 -5.51
C ASP A 17 6.48 -26.09 -6.71
N CYS A 18 6.99 -25.78 -7.90
CA CYS A 18 6.18 -25.67 -9.11
C CYS A 18 5.43 -26.97 -9.39
N TRP A 19 4.11 -26.90 -9.60
CA TRP A 19 3.31 -28.09 -9.86
C TRP A 19 3.67 -28.80 -11.17
N ARG A 20 4.18 -28.06 -12.15
CA ARG A 20 4.48 -28.56 -13.49
C ARG A 20 5.91 -29.08 -13.64
N CYS A 21 6.90 -28.39 -13.07
CA CYS A 21 8.31 -28.71 -13.28
C CYS A 21 9.09 -28.98 -11.99
N HIS A 22 8.40 -29.00 -10.84
CA HIS A 22 8.94 -29.29 -9.50
C HIS A 22 10.11 -28.40 -9.06
N THR A 23 10.33 -27.27 -9.74
CA THR A 23 11.34 -26.28 -9.34
C THR A 23 10.88 -25.57 -8.08
N SER A 24 11.76 -25.47 -7.10
CA SER A 24 11.50 -24.73 -5.86
C SER A 24 11.04 -23.31 -6.15
N LEU A 25 9.89 -22.95 -5.57
CA LEU A 25 9.33 -21.60 -5.56
C LEU A 25 9.66 -20.88 -4.24
N LYS A 26 10.42 -21.52 -3.34
CA LYS A 26 10.99 -20.84 -2.18
C LYS A 26 11.93 -19.77 -2.71
N LYS A 27 11.58 -18.50 -2.51
CA LYS A 27 12.53 -17.39 -2.70
C LYS A 27 13.70 -17.68 -1.75
N ASN A 28 14.82 -18.11 -2.30
CA ASN A 28 16.03 -18.33 -1.52
C ASN A 28 16.42 -16.98 -0.92
N ALA A 29 16.07 -16.74 0.34
CA ALA A 29 16.56 -15.61 1.13
C ALA A 29 18.09 -15.61 1.24
N GLN A 30 18.76 -16.66 0.75
CA GLN A 30 20.20 -16.83 0.64
C GLN A 30 20.82 -16.08 -0.56
N GLU A 31 20.13 -15.95 -1.71
CA GLU A 31 20.71 -15.37 -2.93
C GLU A 31 20.85 -13.84 -2.89
N ASN A 32 20.16 -13.18 -1.96
CA ASN A 32 20.21 -11.72 -1.79
C ASN A 32 20.87 -11.26 -0.48
N LYS A 33 21.67 -12.10 0.18
CA LYS A 33 22.45 -11.67 1.35
C LYS A 33 23.76 -11.03 0.93
N ARG A 34 23.70 -9.77 0.50
CA ARG A 34 24.91 -8.97 0.27
C ARG A 34 25.47 -8.54 1.62
N LYS A 35 26.78 -8.68 1.82
CA LYS A 35 27.46 -8.07 2.96
C LYS A 35 28.04 -6.73 2.54
N ILE A 36 27.88 -5.69 3.34
CA ILE A 36 28.35 -4.34 3.02
C ILE A 36 29.43 -3.94 4.03
N CYS A 37 30.49 -3.28 3.55
CA CYS A 37 31.46 -2.68 4.46
C CYS A 37 30.85 -1.42 5.10
N PRO A 38 30.80 -1.30 6.43
CA PRO A 38 30.23 -0.12 7.08
C PRO A 38 31.12 1.13 6.95
N LYS A 39 32.42 0.98 6.63
CA LYS A 39 33.34 2.11 6.46
C LYS A 39 33.38 2.67 5.04
N CYS A 40 33.41 1.81 4.02
CA CYS A 40 33.57 2.25 2.62
C CYS A 40 32.33 2.01 1.75
N GLY A 41 31.30 1.31 2.25
CA GLY A 41 30.06 1.08 1.52
C GLY A 41 30.12 0.01 0.42
N ILE A 42 31.28 -0.62 0.18
CA ILE A 42 31.44 -1.65 -0.84
C ILE A 42 30.63 -2.90 -0.47
N ALA A 43 29.84 -3.39 -1.43
CA ALA A 43 29.06 -4.61 -1.30
C ALA A 43 29.83 -5.82 -1.81
N TYR A 44 29.75 -6.92 -1.07
CA TYR A 44 30.36 -8.20 -1.37
C TYR A 44 29.31 -9.31 -1.40
N MET A 45 29.49 -10.27 -2.30
CA MET A 45 28.67 -11.49 -2.32
C MET A 45 28.99 -12.38 -1.11
N THR A 46 28.08 -13.30 -0.80
CA THR A 46 28.17 -14.23 0.33
C THR A 46 29.52 -14.95 0.38
N GLY A 47 30.07 -15.13 1.60
CA GLY A 47 31.34 -15.83 1.85
C GLY A 47 32.48 -14.91 2.33
N LYS A 48 32.49 -13.63 1.94
CA LYS A 48 33.53 -12.70 2.41
C LYS A 48 33.22 -12.17 3.82
N VAL A 49 34.23 -12.01 4.67
CA VAL A 49 34.07 -11.55 6.07
C VAL A 49 34.76 -10.21 6.33
N ILE A 50 35.83 -9.90 5.59
CA ILE A 50 36.66 -8.70 5.78
C ILE A 50 36.69 -7.89 4.47
N CYS A 51 36.59 -6.57 4.58
CA CYS A 51 36.73 -5.63 3.46
C CYS A 51 38.16 -5.63 2.93
N SER A 52 38.33 -5.77 1.61
CA SER A 52 39.66 -5.75 0.98
C SER A 52 40.31 -4.37 0.99
N GLU A 53 39.51 -3.30 1.05
CA GLU A 53 40.02 -1.93 0.94
C GLU A 53 40.43 -1.35 2.29
N CYS A 54 39.72 -1.70 3.36
CA CYS A 54 39.88 -1.03 4.66
C CYS A 54 40.03 -1.98 5.85
N GLY A 55 40.08 -3.30 5.61
CA GLY A 55 40.31 -4.32 6.65
C GLY A 55 39.19 -4.46 7.68
N THR A 56 38.05 -3.77 7.53
CA THR A 56 36.94 -3.80 8.49
C THR A 56 36.01 -4.99 8.22
N TYR A 57 35.43 -5.55 9.29
CA TYR A 57 34.42 -6.61 9.19
C TYR A 57 33.18 -6.16 8.39
N LEU A 58 32.74 -7.02 7.49
CA LEU A 58 31.55 -6.80 6.68
C LEU A 58 30.29 -7.16 7.48
N ILE A 59 29.27 -6.31 7.39
CA ILE A 59 27.98 -6.54 8.05
C ILE A 59 26.98 -7.12 7.05
N PHE A 60 26.14 -8.05 7.51
CA PHE A 60 25.04 -8.57 6.70
C PHE A 60 24.03 -7.46 6.46
N HIS A 61 23.77 -7.15 5.19
CA HIS A 61 22.58 -6.43 4.82
C HIS A 61 21.59 -7.49 4.39
N ASP A 62 20.67 -7.85 5.28
CA ASP A 62 19.49 -8.60 4.86
C ASP A 62 18.86 -7.76 3.76
N GLY A 63 18.65 -8.35 2.59
CA GLY A 63 18.11 -7.68 1.40
C GLY A 63 16.65 -7.26 1.57
N ALA A 64 16.25 -6.80 2.76
CA ALA A 64 15.19 -5.81 2.84
C ALA A 64 15.64 -4.67 1.92
N PRO A 65 14.81 -4.27 0.94
CA PRO A 65 15.05 -3.03 0.22
C PRO A 65 15.36 -1.99 1.28
N ARG A 66 16.42 -1.19 1.08
CA ARG A 66 16.57 0.03 1.87
C ARG A 66 15.32 0.83 1.56
N MET A 67 14.30 0.70 2.41
CA MET A 67 13.22 1.66 2.50
C MET A 67 13.93 2.95 2.86
N THR A 68 14.10 3.78 1.85
CA THR A 68 14.41 5.16 2.12
C THR A 68 13.24 5.72 2.93
N PRO A 69 13.43 6.73 3.78
CA PRO A 69 12.32 7.42 4.42
C PRO A 69 11.25 7.93 3.43
N ALA A 70 11.56 7.96 2.11
CA ALA A 70 10.60 8.26 1.05
C ALA A 70 9.60 7.11 0.76
N ASP A 71 9.96 5.85 1.02
CA ASP A 71 9.09 4.70 0.71
C ASP A 71 8.13 4.34 1.85
N ALA A 72 8.38 4.85 3.06
CA ALA A 72 7.51 4.67 4.23
C ALA A 72 6.19 5.44 4.12
N HIS A 73 6.11 6.43 3.22
CA HIS A 73 4.91 7.25 3.02
C HIS A 73 3.89 6.64 2.05
N MET A 74 4.14 5.44 1.47
CA MET A 74 3.23 4.91 0.44
C MET A 74 2.19 3.90 0.97
N LYS A 75 2.32 3.41 2.22
CA LYS A 75 1.37 2.42 2.77
C LYS A 75 0.32 2.98 3.73
N ASP A 76 0.52 4.22 4.21
CA ASP A 76 -0.46 4.91 5.04
C ASP A 76 -1.49 5.69 4.20
N SER A 77 -1.11 6.08 2.98
CA SER A 77 -1.97 6.80 2.03
C SER A 77 -3.20 5.98 1.61
N ASP A 78 -3.06 4.67 1.40
CA ASP A 78 -4.20 3.84 0.95
C ASP A 78 -5.23 3.58 2.06
N ARG A 79 -4.77 3.42 3.32
CA ARG A 79 -5.69 3.29 4.47
C ARG A 79 -6.33 4.62 4.82
N ALA A 80 -5.55 5.70 4.82
CA ALA A 80 -6.08 7.04 5.01
C ALA A 80 -7.07 7.39 3.90
N GLY A 81 -6.76 7.09 2.64
CA GLY A 81 -7.64 7.27 1.50
C GLY A 81 -8.95 6.50 1.66
N PHE A 82 -8.90 5.19 1.96
CA PHE A 82 -10.10 4.40 2.20
C PHE A 82 -10.95 4.92 3.37
N LEU A 83 -10.33 5.32 4.47
CA LEU A 83 -11.03 5.86 5.65
C LEU A 83 -11.63 7.24 5.36
N LEU A 84 -10.89 8.11 4.66
CA LEU A 84 -11.34 9.45 4.29
C LEU A 84 -12.45 9.40 3.23
N THR A 85 -12.33 8.53 2.22
CA THR A 85 -13.37 8.28 1.22
C THR A 85 -14.62 7.69 1.88
N GLY A 86 -14.47 6.72 2.78
CA GLY A 86 -15.58 6.16 3.55
C GLY A 86 -16.31 7.23 4.37
N LEU A 87 -15.56 8.09 5.08
CA LEU A 87 -16.12 9.20 5.84
C LEU A 87 -16.85 10.21 4.95
N ALA A 88 -16.32 10.52 3.77
CA ALA A 88 -16.93 11.44 2.81
C ALA A 88 -18.30 10.97 2.29
N VAL A 89 -18.55 9.65 2.22
CA VAL A 89 -19.86 9.09 1.85
C VAL A 89 -20.80 8.97 3.05
N LEU A 90 -20.26 8.73 4.25
CA LEU A 90 -21.05 8.55 5.46
C LEU A 90 -21.71 9.85 5.94
N ILE A 91 -21.00 10.97 5.84
CA ILE A 91 -21.49 12.30 6.23
C ILE A 91 -22.78 12.71 5.48
N PRO A 92 -22.86 12.63 4.13
CA PRO A 92 -24.09 12.94 3.41
C PRO A 92 -25.24 12.01 3.77
N LEU A 93 -24.98 10.71 3.97
CA LEU A 93 -26.01 9.76 4.42
C LEU A 93 -26.62 10.17 5.76
N LEU A 94 -25.78 10.55 6.74
CA LEU A 94 -26.25 11.08 8.02
C LEU A 94 -27.06 12.38 7.85
N GLY A 95 -26.61 13.27 6.95
CA GLY A 95 -27.33 14.51 6.61
C GLY A 95 -28.73 14.24 6.03
N PHE A 96 -28.88 13.25 5.15
CA PHE A 96 -30.17 12.84 4.60
C PHE A 96 -31.10 12.25 5.66
N ILE A 97 -30.60 11.36 6.51
CA ILE A 97 -31.38 10.72 7.58
C ILE A 97 -31.87 11.76 8.58
N ILE A 98 -30.97 12.62 9.09
CA ILE A 98 -31.31 13.68 10.05
C ILE A 98 -32.23 14.72 9.41
N GLY A 99 -31.98 15.09 8.15
CA GLY A 99 -32.81 16.02 7.40
C GLY A 99 -34.24 15.50 7.22
N TYR A 100 -34.41 14.21 6.91
CA TYR A 100 -35.72 13.59 6.78
C TYR A 100 -36.48 13.55 8.10
N ILE A 101 -35.83 13.16 9.20
CA ILE A 101 -36.43 13.20 10.56
C ILE A 101 -36.87 14.62 10.90
N ARG A 102 -36.03 15.64 10.61
CA ARG A 102 -36.35 17.06 10.87
C ARG A 102 -37.57 17.54 10.10
N ILE A 103 -37.75 17.10 8.85
CA ILE A 103 -38.96 17.41 8.06
C ILE A 103 -40.18 16.73 8.68
N SER A 104 -40.04 15.48 9.13
CA SER A 104 -41.10 14.74 9.82
C SER A 104 -41.53 15.40 11.14
N ASP A 105 -40.60 16.04 11.85
CA ASP A 105 -40.86 16.81 13.08
C ASP A 105 -41.50 18.19 12.82
N GLY A 106 -41.83 18.52 11.57
CA GLY A 106 -42.38 19.84 11.18
C GLY A 106 -41.34 20.96 11.10
N LYS A 107 -40.04 20.67 11.30
CA LYS A 107 -38.92 21.63 11.18
C LYS A 107 -38.38 21.64 9.75
N THR A 108 -39.26 21.91 8.79
CA THR A 108 -39.03 21.82 7.34
C THR A 108 -37.86 22.64 6.85
N GLU A 109 -37.66 23.85 7.34
CA GLU A 109 -36.57 24.72 6.87
C GLU A 109 -35.20 24.13 7.22
N SER A 110 -35.00 23.72 8.47
CA SER A 110 -33.75 23.07 8.87
C SER A 110 -33.50 21.74 8.14
N GLY A 111 -34.56 20.94 7.94
CA GLY A 111 -34.45 19.65 7.27
C GLY A 111 -34.12 19.78 5.78
N LYS A 112 -34.74 20.73 5.08
CA LYS A 112 -34.41 21.06 3.67
C LYS A 112 -32.95 21.51 3.53
N THR A 113 -32.46 22.36 4.44
CA THR A 113 -31.06 22.80 4.42
C THR A 113 -30.09 21.63 4.60
N LEU A 114 -30.39 20.69 5.50
CA LEU A 114 -29.60 19.48 5.73
C LEU A 114 -29.57 18.55 4.50
N ILE A 115 -30.72 18.36 3.86
CA ILE A 115 -30.81 17.58 2.61
C ILE A 115 -30.02 18.26 1.48
N LEU A 116 -30.18 19.58 1.32
CA LEU A 116 -29.48 20.35 0.29
C LEU A 116 -27.96 20.30 0.51
N ALA A 117 -27.50 20.45 1.75
CA ALA A 117 -26.09 20.31 2.11
C ALA A 117 -25.55 18.90 1.81
N GLY A 118 -26.33 17.85 2.08
CA GLY A 118 -25.98 16.47 1.71
C GLY A 118 -25.82 16.28 0.21
N ILE A 119 -26.74 16.82 -0.60
CA ILE A 119 -26.65 16.76 -2.08
C ILE A 119 -25.40 17.48 -2.58
N ILE A 120 -25.14 18.70 -2.11
CA ILE A 120 -23.97 19.49 -2.50
C ILE A 120 -22.68 18.73 -2.14
N SER A 121 -22.61 18.16 -0.93
CA SER A 121 -21.47 17.37 -0.49
C SER A 121 -21.21 16.13 -1.36
N CYS A 122 -22.26 15.40 -1.77
CA CYS A 122 -22.14 14.28 -2.70
C CYS A 122 -21.57 14.72 -4.07
N VAL A 123 -22.12 15.79 -4.64
CA VAL A 123 -21.68 16.29 -5.96
C VAL A 123 -20.21 16.72 -5.91
N LEU A 124 -19.80 17.47 -4.88
CA LEU A 124 -18.40 17.88 -4.72
C LEU A 124 -17.47 16.69 -4.56
N SER A 125 -17.87 15.66 -3.80
CA SER A 125 -17.07 14.45 -3.60
C SER A 125 -16.89 13.65 -4.90
N LEU A 126 -17.93 13.58 -5.74
CA LEU A 126 -17.86 12.94 -7.06
C LEU A 126 -16.93 13.71 -8.01
N VAL A 127 -17.08 15.04 -8.09
CA VAL A 127 -16.21 15.89 -8.92
C VAL A 127 -14.75 15.75 -8.50
N PHE A 128 -14.48 15.80 -7.19
CA PHE A 128 -13.12 15.62 -6.66
C PHE A 128 -12.54 14.23 -7.00
N SER A 129 -13.36 13.18 -6.91
CA SER A 129 -12.94 11.82 -7.28
C SER A 129 -12.60 11.70 -8.77
N ILE A 130 -13.38 12.32 -9.64
CA ILE A 130 -13.13 12.34 -11.10
C ILE A 130 -11.84 13.10 -11.41
N ILE A 131 -11.61 14.25 -10.76
CA ILE A 131 -10.37 15.03 -10.95
C ILE A 131 -9.15 14.19 -10.56
N LEU A 132 -9.21 13.50 -9.40
CA LEU A 132 -8.10 12.64 -8.96
C LEU A 132 -7.86 11.46 -9.92
N ALA A 133 -8.93 10.80 -10.38
CA ALA A 133 -8.83 9.66 -11.30
C ALA A 133 -8.36 10.06 -12.71
N GLY A 134 -8.61 11.31 -13.13
CA GLY A 134 -8.11 11.83 -14.41
C GLY A 134 -6.66 12.32 -14.37
N CYS A 135 -6.04 12.39 -13.19
CA CYS A 135 -4.66 12.83 -12.99
C CYS A 135 -3.65 11.67 -12.82
N THR A 136 -4.08 10.41 -12.96
CA THR A 136 -3.24 9.21 -12.84
C THR A 136 -2.96 8.54 -14.18
#